data_AF-A0A4Q4BDC1-F1
#
_entry.id   AF-A0A4Q4BDC1-F1
#
_cell.length_a   1.000
_cell.length_b   1.000
_cell.length_c   1.000
_cell.angle_alpha   90.00
_cell.angle_beta   90.00
_cell.angle_gamma   90.00
#
_symmetry.space_group_name_H-M   'P 1'
#
loop_
_entity.id
_entity.type
_entity.pdbx_description
1 polymer ?
#
loop_
_entity_poly.entity_id
_entity_poly.type
_entity_poly.pdbx_seq_one_letter_code
_entity_poly.pdbx_strand_id
1 'polypeptide(L)'
;MNYHPKSDFMRVMFERGFVADCTDYQALDEGLVKDVLPGYIGFDATATSLHVGSLIQIMMLRWLQATGGKPIVLMGGGTTKIGDPSFRADERPLLTDAQINSNIEGIKRAFSPYVRFG
;
A
#
# COMPACT_ATOMS: atom_id res chain seq x y z
N MET A 1 -21.03 -2.88 12.81
CA MET A 1 -19.83 -3.45 13.47
C MET A 1 -19.48 -2.52 14.62
N ASN A 2 -19.49 -2.99 15.88
CA ASN A 2 -19.30 -2.14 17.07
C ASN A 2 -17.85 -2.19 17.60
N TYR A 3 -16.88 -2.19 16.69
CA TYR A 3 -15.48 -2.09 17.09
C TYR A 3 -15.11 -0.62 17.33
N HIS A 4 -14.43 -0.34 18.44
CA HIS A 4 -14.00 1.01 18.83
C HIS A 4 -12.47 1.09 18.79
N PRO A 5 -11.89 1.83 17.83
CA PRO A 5 -10.44 1.98 17.69
C PRO A 5 -9.76 2.63 18.90
N LYS A 6 -8.67 2.03 19.39
CA LYS A 6 -7.79 2.57 20.43
C LYS A 6 -6.63 3.34 19.81
N SER A 7 -5.98 2.81 18.76
CA SER A 7 -4.89 3.47 18.05
C SER A 7 -5.38 4.60 17.14
N ASP A 8 -4.52 5.60 16.93
CA ASP A 8 -4.79 6.70 16.01
C ASP A 8 -4.92 6.21 14.56
N PHE A 9 -4.12 5.21 14.17
CA PHE A 9 -4.20 4.62 12.83
C PHE A 9 -5.58 4.04 12.55
N MET A 10 -6.05 3.14 13.43
CA MET A 10 -7.34 2.48 13.26
C MET A 10 -8.48 3.50 13.30
N ARG A 11 -8.39 4.52 14.17
CA ARG A 11 -9.38 5.61 14.20
C ARG A 11 -9.49 6.32 12.85
N VAL A 12 -8.37 6.71 12.26
CA VAL A 12 -8.35 7.35 10.94
C VAL A 12 -8.88 6.42 9.84
N MET A 13 -8.53 5.13 9.88
CA MET A 13 -9.02 4.17 8.87
C MET A 13 -10.55 4.02 8.91
N PHE A 14 -11.14 3.97 10.11
CA PHE A 14 -12.59 3.88 10.29
C PHE A 14 -13.30 5.19 9.92
N GLU A 15 -12.84 6.34 10.44
CA GLU A 15 -13.46 7.65 10.17
C GLU A 15 -13.45 8.02 8.69
N ARG A 16 -12.41 7.61 7.95
CA ARG A 16 -12.28 7.86 6.51
C ARG A 16 -12.93 6.79 5.63
N GLY A 17 -13.47 5.72 6.21
CA GLY A 17 -14.08 4.61 5.47
C GLY A 17 -13.09 3.81 4.62
N PHE A 18 -11.84 3.66 5.07
CA PHE A 18 -10.79 2.91 4.34
C PHE A 18 -10.81 1.41 4.62
N VAL A 19 -11.53 0.97 5.67
CA VAL A 19 -11.62 -0.43 6.06
C VAL A 19 -12.73 -1.13 5.28
N ALA A 20 -12.35 -2.13 4.49
CA ALA A 20 -13.29 -3.10 3.92
C ALA A 20 -13.38 -4.34 4.82
N ASP A 21 -12.24 -4.98 5.06
CA ASP A 21 -12.12 -6.16 5.92
C ASP A 21 -10.82 -6.12 6.75
N CYS A 22 -10.81 -6.86 7.85
CA CYS A 22 -9.65 -7.03 8.71
C CYS A 22 -9.66 -8.46 9.28
N THR A 23 -8.48 -9.07 9.36
CA THR A 23 -8.31 -10.43 9.92
C THR A 23 -8.66 -10.48 11.39
N ASP A 24 -8.18 -9.51 12.16
CA ASP A 24 -8.47 -9.33 13.59
C ASP A 24 -8.28 -7.87 13.98
N TYR A 25 -9.40 -7.18 14.22
CA TYR A 25 -9.40 -5.78 14.61
C TYR A 25 -8.70 -5.54 15.95
N GLN A 26 -8.93 -6.41 16.93
CA GLN A 26 -8.42 -6.22 18.28
C GLN A 26 -6.90 -6.42 18.32
N ALA A 27 -6.41 -7.51 17.74
CA ALA A 27 -4.98 -7.82 17.74
C ALA A 27 -4.17 -6.76 16.97
N LEU A 28 -4.68 -6.29 15.82
CA LEU A 28 -4.03 -5.24 15.04
C LEU A 28 -3.90 -3.94 15.83
N ASP A 29 -4.98 -3.49 16.44
CA ASP A 29 -5.03 -2.23 17.18
C ASP A 29 -4.17 -2.26 18.45
N GLU A 30 -4.17 -3.39 19.17
CA GLU A 30 -3.27 -3.60 20.30
C GLU A 30 -1.80 -3.59 19.89
N GLY A 31 -1.47 -4.17 18.73
CA GLY A 31 -0.14 -4.10 18.15
C GLY A 31 0.29 -2.67 17.81
N LEU A 32 -0.62 -1.88 17.19
CA LEU A 32 -0.40 -0.49 16.81
C LEU A 32 -0.25 0.46 18.01
N VAL A 33 -0.88 0.15 19.15
CA VAL A 33 -0.69 0.92 20.40
C VAL A 33 0.63 0.57 21.08
N LYS A 34 1.06 -0.69 21.00
CA LYS A 34 2.19 -1.20 21.79
C LYS A 34 3.55 -0.88 21.18
N ASP A 35 3.69 -0.95 19.87
CA ASP A 35 4.99 -0.88 19.19
C ASP A 35 4.90 -0.20 17.81
N VAL A 36 6.05 0.14 17.24
CA VAL A 36 6.17 0.63 15.86
C VAL A 36 5.91 -0.54 14.91
N LEU A 37 4.66 -0.69 14.48
CA LEU A 37 4.26 -1.78 13.61
C LEU A 37 4.67 -1.51 12.14
N PRO A 38 5.48 -2.38 11.50
CA PRO A 38 5.72 -2.29 10.08
C PRO A 38 4.53 -2.83 9.29
N GLY A 39 4.15 -2.14 8.22
CA GLY A 39 3.08 -2.55 7.31
C GLY A 39 3.45 -2.26 5.86
N TYR A 40 3.01 -3.11 4.93
CA TYR A 40 3.35 -2.98 3.52
C TYR A 40 2.12 -2.99 2.62
N ILE A 41 2.26 -2.35 1.46
CA ILE A 41 1.35 -2.53 0.31
C ILE A 41 2.20 -2.76 -0.93
N GLY A 42 1.81 -3.76 -1.72
CA GLY A 42 2.45 -4.12 -2.98
C GLY A 42 1.92 -3.30 -4.16
N PHE A 43 2.82 -2.83 -5.01
CA PHE A 43 2.51 -2.15 -6.27
C PHE A 43 3.27 -2.81 -7.42
N ASP A 44 2.53 -3.25 -8.44
CA ASP A 44 3.14 -3.79 -9.67
C ASP A 44 3.54 -2.66 -10.62
N ALA A 45 4.78 -2.73 -11.12
CA ALA A 45 5.40 -1.75 -12.01
C ALA A 45 4.96 -1.93 -13.47
N THR A 46 3.65 -1.98 -13.68
CA THR A 46 3.00 -2.28 -14.98
C THR A 46 2.82 -1.05 -15.85
N ALA A 47 3.03 0.15 -15.30
CA ALA A 47 2.97 1.43 -15.98
C ALA A 47 4.03 2.39 -15.41
N THR A 48 4.32 3.46 -16.15
CA THR A 48 5.32 4.48 -15.76
C THR A 48 4.88 5.36 -14.60
N SER A 49 3.59 5.33 -14.24
CA SER A 49 3.01 6.08 -13.12
C SER A 49 1.82 5.32 -12.53
N LEU A 50 1.53 5.60 -11.25
CA LEU A 50 0.27 5.23 -10.64
C LEU A 50 -0.87 6.14 -11.13
N HIS A 51 -2.09 5.65 -11.02
CA HIS A 51 -3.32 6.42 -11.27
C HIS A 51 -4.10 6.61 -9.96
N VAL A 52 -5.20 7.37 -10.02
CA VAL A 52 -6.02 7.71 -8.84
C VAL A 52 -6.54 6.50 -8.06
N GLY A 53 -6.65 5.33 -8.70
CA GLY A 53 -7.09 4.09 -8.04
C GLY A 53 -6.11 3.60 -6.97
N SER A 54 -4.83 3.93 -7.09
CA SER A 54 -3.81 3.61 -6.09
C SER A 54 -3.79 4.61 -4.92
N LEU A 55 -4.52 5.73 -5.01
CA LEU A 55 -4.43 6.82 -4.04
C LEU A 55 -4.86 6.40 -2.64
N ILE A 56 -5.89 5.56 -2.50
CA ILE A 56 -6.33 5.07 -1.20
C ILE A 56 -5.21 4.29 -0.51
N GLN A 57 -4.54 3.39 -1.23
CA GLN A 57 -3.41 2.62 -0.73
C GLN A 57 -2.23 3.52 -0.33
N ILE A 58 -1.89 4.52 -1.15
CA ILE A 58 -0.85 5.51 -0.84
C ILE A 58 -1.20 6.25 0.46
N MET A 59 -2.46 6.67 0.60
CA MET A 59 -2.93 7.40 1.78
C MET A 59 -2.93 6.53 3.03
N MET A 60 -3.22 5.24 2.93
CA MET A 60 -3.10 4.30 4.05
C MET A 60 -1.66 4.21 4.55
N LEU A 61 -0.67 4.08 3.65
CA LEU A 61 0.75 4.07 4.03
C LEU A 61 1.19 5.41 4.64
N ARG A 62 0.72 6.53 4.09
CA ARG A 62 0.95 7.86 4.66
C ARG A 62 0.40 7.95 6.08
N TRP A 63 -0.83 7.49 6.31
CA TRP A 63 -1.43 7.53 7.65
C TRP A 63 -0.71 6.60 8.61
N LEU A 64 -0.30 5.42 8.17
CA LEU A 64 0.52 4.52 8.98
C LEU A 64 1.80 5.23 9.46
N GLN A 65 2.48 5.96 8.58
CA GLN A 65 3.64 6.78 8.97
C GLN A 65 3.26 7.92 9.93
N ALA A 66 2.18 8.63 9.64
CA ALA A 66 1.76 9.79 10.41
C ALA A 66 1.32 9.44 11.84
N THR A 67 0.83 8.21 12.05
CA THR A 67 0.39 7.69 13.34
C THR A 67 1.45 6.83 14.04
N GLY A 68 2.72 6.91 13.61
CA GLY A 68 3.86 6.30 14.30
C GLY A 68 4.24 4.88 13.86
N GLY A 69 3.57 4.30 12.87
CA GLY A 69 3.95 3.03 12.25
C GLY A 69 5.05 3.19 11.19
N LYS A 70 5.48 2.04 10.62
CA LYS A 70 6.55 1.99 9.61
C LYS A 70 6.01 1.50 8.26
N PRO A 71 5.69 2.40 7.30
CA PRO A 71 5.23 1.96 5.98
C PRO A 71 6.37 1.36 5.15
N ILE A 72 6.03 0.34 4.37
CA ILE A 72 6.90 -0.29 3.39
C ILE A 72 6.18 -0.26 2.04
N VAL A 73 6.69 0.53 1.10
CA VAL A 73 6.23 0.50 -0.29
C VAL A 73 6.94 -0.67 -0.98
N LEU A 74 6.21 -1.76 -1.25
CA LEU A 74 6.77 -2.94 -1.89
C LEU A 74 6.57 -2.86 -3.40
N MET A 75 7.67 -2.76 -4.15
CA MET A 75 7.64 -2.77 -5.61
C MET A 75 7.72 -4.20 -6.14
N GLY A 76 6.67 -4.64 -6.83
CA GLY A 76 6.48 -6.03 -7.27
C GLY A 76 7.32 -6.42 -8.49
N GLY A 77 8.65 -6.43 -8.40
CA GLY A 77 9.52 -6.76 -9.56
C GLY A 77 9.27 -8.15 -10.16
N GLY A 78 8.99 -9.16 -9.32
CA GLY A 78 8.67 -10.53 -9.75
C GLY A 78 7.20 -10.70 -10.17
N THR A 79 6.26 -10.16 -9.40
CA THR A 79 4.82 -10.21 -9.70
C THR A 79 4.47 -9.43 -10.97
N THR A 80 5.18 -8.34 -11.25
CA THR A 80 5.03 -7.58 -12.50
C THR A 80 5.35 -8.43 -13.74
N LYS A 81 6.28 -9.40 -13.63
CA LYS A 81 6.66 -10.28 -14.76
C LYS A 81 5.62 -11.36 -15.05
N ILE A 82 4.97 -11.88 -14.02
CA ILE A 82 3.95 -12.91 -14.15
C ILE A 82 2.59 -12.27 -14.50
N GLY A 83 2.32 -11.09 -13.94
CA GLY A 83 1.03 -10.42 -13.98
C GLY A 83 0.06 -11.06 -12.99
N ASP A 84 -0.58 -10.25 -12.16
CA ASP A 84 -1.71 -10.70 -11.34
C ASP A 84 -2.92 -10.99 -12.26
N PRO A 85 -3.42 -12.24 -12.33
CA PRO A 85 -4.56 -12.62 -13.17
C PRO A 85 -5.90 -12.11 -12.62
N SER A 86 -5.91 -11.52 -11.43
CA SER A 86 -7.11 -11.03 -10.76
C SER A 86 -7.87 -10.06 -11.68
N PHE A 87 -9.02 -10.52 -12.20
CA PHE A 87 -10.04 -9.76 -12.92
C PHE A 87 -9.73 -9.29 -14.36
N ARG A 88 -8.75 -9.87 -15.08
CA ARG A 88 -8.52 -9.52 -16.50
C ARG A 88 -8.56 -10.73 -17.43
N ALA A 89 -9.22 -10.54 -18.58
CA ALA A 89 -9.42 -11.58 -19.60
C ALA A 89 -8.22 -11.74 -20.56
N ASP A 90 -7.36 -10.72 -20.67
CA ASP A 90 -6.27 -10.70 -21.64
C ASP A 90 -4.90 -10.78 -20.97
N GLU A 91 -4.00 -11.58 -21.56
CA GLU A 91 -2.59 -11.67 -21.16
C GLU A 91 -1.89 -10.31 -21.41
N ARG A 92 -1.16 -9.81 -20.40
CA ARG A 92 -0.39 -8.57 -20.55
C ARG A 92 0.89 -8.84 -21.34
N PRO A 93 1.34 -7.91 -22.19
CA PRO A 93 2.64 -8.02 -22.83
C PRO A 93 3.75 -8.08 -21.77
N LEU A 94 4.66 -9.04 -21.92
CA LEU A 94 5.80 -9.20 -21.02
C LEU A 94 6.69 -7.94 -21.08
N LEU A 95 6.91 -7.32 -19.92
CA LEU A 95 7.82 -6.18 -19.79
C LEU A 95 9.26 -6.68 -19.64
N THR A 96 10.18 -6.01 -20.31
CA THR A 96 11.62 -6.21 -20.10
C THR A 96 12.05 -5.67 -18.74
N ASP A 97 13.16 -6.18 -18.20
CA ASP A 97 13.72 -5.68 -16.93
C ASP A 97 14.02 -4.17 -16.97
N ALA A 98 14.47 -3.66 -18.12
CA ALA A 98 14.70 -2.23 -18.32
C ALA A 98 13.40 -1.40 -18.21
N GLN A 99 12.29 -1.90 -18.78
CA GLN A 99 10.99 -1.25 -18.66
C GLN A 99 10.47 -1.29 -17.23
N ILE A 100 10.62 -2.43 -16.54
CA ILE A 100 10.22 -2.57 -15.13
C ILE A 100 10.99 -1.57 -14.26
N ASN A 101 12.30 -1.47 -14.43
CA ASN A 101 13.13 -0.51 -13.68
C ASN A 101 12.73 0.95 -13.97
N SER A 102 12.46 1.29 -15.23
CA SER A 102 11.96 2.62 -15.60
C SER A 102 10.61 2.95 -14.95
N ASN A 103 9.71 1.97 -14.91
CA ASN A 103 8.41 2.09 -14.25
C ASN A 103 8.55 2.26 -12.74
N ILE A 104 9.44 1.49 -12.10
CA ILE A 104 9.70 1.60 -10.65
C ILE A 104 10.17 3.01 -10.29
N GLU A 105 11.10 3.59 -11.06
CA GLU A 105 11.58 4.95 -10.81
C GLU A 105 10.47 6.00 -11.01
N GLY A 106 9.60 5.81 -11.99
CA GLY A 106 8.42 6.65 -12.19
C GLY A 106 7.45 6.59 -11.02
N ILE A 107 7.11 5.39 -10.57
CA ILE A 107 6.21 5.15 -9.44
C ILE A 107 6.80 5.71 -8.14
N LYS A 108 8.10 5.53 -7.89
CA LYS A 108 8.78 6.06 -6.70
C LYS A 108 8.63 7.58 -6.57
N ARG A 109 8.69 8.32 -7.69
CA ARG A 109 8.44 9.78 -7.71
C ARG A 109 7.01 10.13 -7.31
N ALA A 110 6.03 9.28 -7.61
CA ALA A 110 4.63 9.52 -7.21
C ALA A 110 4.43 9.36 -5.69
N PHE A 111 5.26 8.57 -5.00
CA PHE A 111 5.17 8.39 -3.54
C PHE A 111 5.85 9.47 -2.71
N SER A 112 6.87 10.13 -3.25
CA SER A 112 7.69 11.09 -2.49
C SER A 112 6.92 12.24 -1.82
N PRO A 113 5.77 12.72 -2.33
CA PRO A 113 4.98 13.74 -1.64
C PRO A 113 4.20 13.19 -0.43
N TYR A 114 4.01 11.88 -0.34
CA TYR A 114 3.09 11.24 0.62
C TYR A 114 3.79 10.44 1.70
N VAL A 115 4.91 9.79 1.37
CA VAL A 115 5.63 8.90 2.27
C VAL A 115 7.10 9.30 2.29
N ARG A 116 7.65 9.48 3.50
CA ARG A 116 9.08 9.72 3.68
C ARG A 116 9.82 8.38 3.73
N PHE A 117 10.85 8.26 2.90
CA PHE A 117 11.76 7.10 2.89
C PHE A 117 13.02 7.44 3.69
N GLY A 118 13.37 6.64 4.69
CA GLY A 118 14.50 6.86 5.59
C GLY A 118 14.57 5.79 6.66
#